data_AF-A0A5J4DSL6-F1
#
_entry.id   AF-A0A5J4DSL6-F1
#
_cell.length_a   1.000
_cell.length_b   1.000
_cell.length_c   1.000
_cell.angle_alpha   90.00
_cell.angle_beta   90.00
_cell.angle_gamma   90.00
#
_symmetry.space_group_name_H-M   'P 1'
#
loop_
_entity.id
_entity.type
_entity.pdbx_description
1 polymer ?
#
loop_
_entity_poly.entity_id
_entity_poly.type
_entity_poly.pdbx_seq_one_letter_code
_entity_poly.pdbx_strand_id
1 'polypeptide(L)' 'MDKERITPISKNAYAVLDGWIRESLPDLLNNVLSLTGGTEKEHAKQILRQRMDTLYDKNLKRNLYSICRSLRILN' A
#
# COMPACT_ATOMS: atom_id res chain seq x y z
N MET A 1 -0.20 25.18 11.36
CA MET A 1 0.49 24.93 10.08
C MET A 1 1.52 23.83 10.32
N ASP A 2 1.15 22.58 10.08
CA ASP A 2 2.08 21.46 10.25
C ASP A 2 3.06 21.44 9.08
N LYS A 3 4.30 21.88 9.35
CA LYS A 3 5.42 21.72 8.42
C LYS A 3 5.66 20.22 8.24
N GLU A 4 5.53 19.72 7.01
CA GLU A 4 5.81 18.32 6.68
C GLU A 4 7.19 17.93 7.21
N ARG A 5 7.19 17.01 8.19
CA ARG A 5 8.42 16.44 8.75
C ARG A 5 8.91 15.38 7.78
N ILE A 6 9.89 15.75 6.97
CA ILE A 6 10.59 14.83 6.07
C ILE A 6 11.67 14.12 6.90
N THR A 7 11.51 12.81 7.10
CA THR A 7 12.51 11.97 7.77
C THR A 7 13.23 11.12 6.72
N PRO A 8 14.57 11.23 6.61
CA PRO A 8 15.33 10.40 5.69
C PRO A 8 15.33 8.94 6.15
N ILE A 9 15.21 8.02 5.20
CA ILE A 9 15.28 6.57 5.43
C ILE A 9 16.65 6.02 5.03
N SER A 10 17.00 4.85 5.58
CA SER A 10 18.24 4.16 5.21
C SER A 10 18.19 3.65 3.77
N LYS A 11 19.34 3.55 3.09
CA LYS A 11 19.43 3.06 1.71
C LYS A 11 18.85 1.64 1.54
N ASN A 12 19.00 0.79 2.55
CA ASN A 12 18.45 -0.57 2.53
C ASN A 12 16.92 -0.56 2.61
N ALA A 13 16.35 0.28 3.47
CA ALA A 13 14.90 0.47 3.53
C ALA A 13 14.39 1.00 2.19
N TYR A 14 15.06 2.01 1.62
CA TYR A 14 14.70 2.53 0.30
C TYR A 14 14.70 1.45 -0.78
N ALA A 15 15.74 0.61 -0.86
CA ALA A 15 15.83 -0.44 -1.88
C ALA A 15 14.73 -1.51 -1.76
N VAL A 16 14.39 -1.92 -0.54
CA VAL A 16 13.29 -2.85 -0.28
C VAL A 16 11.94 -2.22 -0.67
N LEU A 17 11.74 -0.94 -0.32
CA LEU A 17 10.53 -0.19 -0.67
C LEU A 17 10.41 0.00 -2.18
N ASP A 18 11.50 0.36 -2.86
CA ASP A 18 11.54 0.56 -4.31
C ASP A 18 11.24 -0.75 -5.05
N GLY A 19 11.80 -1.88 -4.63
CA GLY A 19 11.47 -3.20 -5.18
C GLY A 19 10.00 -3.57 -4.97
N TRP A 20 9.46 -3.35 -3.76
CA TRP A 20 8.03 -3.57 -3.48
C TRP A 20 7.10 -2.71 -4.32
N ILE A 21 7.42 -1.42 -4.45
CA ILE A 21 6.66 -0.44 -5.23
C ILE A 21 6.71 -0.76 -6.73
N ARG A 22 7.84 -1.26 -7.22
CA ARG A 22 7.99 -1.61 -8.64
C ARG A 22 7.31 -2.92 -9.01
N GLU A 23 7.35 -3.93 -8.15
CA GLU A 23 7.04 -5.31 -8.56
C GLU A 23 5.79 -5.92 -7.91
N SER A 24 5.31 -5.43 -6.77
CA SER A 24 4.25 -6.13 -6.02
C SER A 24 3.03 -5.27 -5.69
N LEU A 25 3.25 -3.99 -5.38
CA LEU A 25 2.19 -3.03 -5.10
C LEU A 25 1.30 -2.73 -6.31
N PRO A 26 1.84 -2.54 -7.52
CA PRO A 26 1.03 -2.31 -8.71
C PRO A 26 0.09 -3.48 -8.99
N ASP A 27 0.59 -4.71 -8.88
CA ASP A 27 -0.19 -5.92 -9.13
C ASP A 27 -1.27 -6.14 -8.06
N LEU A 28 -0.94 -5.93 -6.78
CA LEU A 28 -1.91 -6.01 -5.69
C LEU A 28 -3.04 -4.99 -5.82
N LEU A 29 -2.71 -3.75 -6.21
CA LEU A 29 -3.71 -2.71 -6.47
C LEU A 29 -4.54 -3.03 -7.72
N ASN A 30 -3.89 -3.48 -8.80
CA ASN A 30 -4.57 -3.84 -10.04
C ASN A 30 -5.55 -4.99 -9.83
N ASN A 31 -5.18 -6.01 -9.06
CA ASN A 31 -6.09 -7.11 -8.69
C ASN A 31 -7.33 -6.64 -7.93
N VAL A 32 -7.25 -5.57 -7.14
CA VAL A 32 -8.43 -5.00 -6.46
C VAL A 32 -9.26 -4.13 -7.41
N LEU A 33 -8.61 -3.38 -8.28
CA LEU A 33 -9.24 -2.40 -9.16
C LEU A 33 -9.87 -3.05 -10.41
N SER A 34 -9.29 -4.13 -10.93
CA SER A 34 -9.79 -4.88 -12.08
C SER A 34 -11.07 -5.65 -11.79
N LEU A 35 -11.30 -5.99 -10.52
CA LEU A 35 -12.49 -6.71 -10.08
C LEU A 35 -13.68 -5.75 -9.90
N THR A 36 -14.78 -6.05 -10.60
CA THR A 36 -15.99 -5.21 -10.65
C THR A 36 -16.87 -5.35 -9.39
N GLY A 37 -16.63 -6.35 -8.54
CA GLY A 37 -17.36 -6.57 -7.29
C GLY A 37 -17.37 -8.04 -6.89
N GLY A 38 -18.07 -8.37 -5.80
CA GLY A 38 -18.22 -9.76 -5.35
C GLY A 38 -17.11 -10.27 -4.42
N THR A 39 -17.16 -11.57 -4.13
CA THR A 39 -16.28 -12.26 -3.18
C THR A 39 -14.80 -12.17 -3.53
N GLU A 40 -14.47 -12.21 -4.82
CA GLU A 40 -13.09 -12.09 -5.30
C GLU A 40 -12.49 -10.72 -4.99
N LYS A 41 -13.28 -9.65 -5.14
CA LYS A 41 -12.83 -8.29 -4.82
C LYS A 41 -12.57 -8.14 -3.32
N GLU A 42 -13.43 -8.69 -2.49
CA GLU A 42 -13.24 -8.67 -1.03
C GLU A 42 -12.02 -9.50 -0.60
N HIS A 43 -11.77 -10.63 -1.25
CA HIS A 43 -10.56 -11.43 -1.02
C HIS A 43 -9.29 -10.66 -1.42
N ALA A 44 -9.29 -10.00 -2.57
CA ALA A 44 -8.17 -9.16 -3.01
C ALA A 44 -7.89 -8.00 -2.04
N LYS A 45 -8.95 -7.34 -1.53
CA LYS A 45 -8.83 -6.32 -0.48
C LYS A 45 -8.20 -6.88 0.79
N GLN A 46 -8.56 -8.09 1.18
CA GLN A 46 -8.03 -8.75 2.37
C GLN A 46 -6.54 -9.08 2.24
N ILE A 47 -6.10 -9.57 1.08
CA ILE A 47 -4.68 -9.80 0.78
C ILE A 47 -3.90 -8.49 0.83
N LEU A 48 -4.42 -7.41 0.23
CA LEU A 48 -3.78 -6.09 0.26
C LEU A 48 -3.64 -5.57 1.71
N ARG A 49 -4.67 -5.75 2.55
CA ARG A 49 -4.60 -5.42 3.98
C ARG A 49 -3.51 -6.20 4.70
N GLN A 50 -3.46 -7.51 4.52
CA GLN A 50 -2.43 -8.36 5.14
C GLN A 50 -1.03 -7.93 4.73
N ARG A 51 -0.80 -7.69 3.43
CA ARG A 51 0.49 -7.21 2.92
C ARG A 51 0.86 -5.85 3.50
N MET A 52 -0.08 -4.92 3.58
CA MET A 52 0.11 -3.62 4.23
C MET A 52 0.42 -3.75 5.73
N ASP A 53 -0.16 -4.74 6.42
CA ASP A 53 0.12 -4.98 7.84
C ASP A 53 1.52 -5.56 8.09
N THR A 54 2.10 -6.27 7.11
CA THR A 54 3.50 -6.73 7.17
C THR A 54 4.54 -5.63 6.94
N LEU A 55 4.12 -4.41 6.58
CA LEU A 55 5.04 -3.30 6.38
C LEU A 55 5.57 -2.77 7.71
N TYR A 56 6.89 -2.86 7.90
CA TYR A 56 7.59 -2.33 9.07
C TYR A 56 7.75 -0.80 9.02
N ASP A 57 7.84 -0.22 7.82
CA ASP A 57 7.97 1.23 7.65
C ASP A 57 6.62 1.93 7.86
N LYS A 58 6.55 2.75 8.92
CA LYS A 58 5.33 3.48 9.31
C LYS A 58 4.90 4.51 8.27
N ASN A 59 5.84 5.14 7.57
CA ASN A 59 5.54 6.13 6.53
C ASN A 59 5.01 5.45 5.27
N LEU A 60 5.60 4.33 4.86
CA LEU A 60 5.08 3.55 3.74
C LEU A 60 3.67 3.02 4.05
N LYS A 61 3.48 2.44 5.23
CA LYS A 61 2.17 1.94 5.65
C LYS A 61 1.10 3.04 5.61
N ARG A 62 1.43 4.25 6.08
CA ARG A 62 0.54 5.42 6.06
C ARG A 62 0.23 5.91 4.63
N ASN A 63 1.23 5.93 3.76
CA ASN A 63 1.05 6.32 2.35
C ASN A 63 0.16 5.31 1.62
N LEU A 64 0.44 4.02 1.78
CA LEU A 64 -0.37 2.95 1.19
C LEU A 64 -1.81 2.98 1.70
N TYR A 65 -2.01 3.21 3.01
CA TYR A 65 -3.33 3.37 3.60
C TYR A 65 -4.09 4.55 2.98
N SER A 66 -3.43 5.69 2.80
CA SER A 66 -4.03 6.89 2.19
C SER A 66 -4.45 6.64 0.74
N ILE A 67 -3.63 5.93 -0.04
CA ILE A 67 -3.94 5.52 -1.43
C ILE A 67 -5.13 4.56 -1.44
N CYS A 68 -5.14 3.54 -0.58
CA CYS A 68 -6.25 2.60 -0.53
C CYS A 68 -7.55 3.29 -0.10
N ARG A 69 -7.47 4.29 0.78
CA ARG A 69 -8.63 5.09 1.21
C ARG A 69 -9.16 5.98 0.09
N SER A 70 -8.28 6.65 -0.66
CA SER A 70 -8.69 7.48 -1.81
C SER A 70 -9.32 6.66 -2.93
N LEU A 71 -8.84 5.43 -3.13
CA LEU A 71 -9.39 4.47 -4.09
C LEU A 71 -10.64 3.73 -3.58
N ARG A 72 -11.16 4.08 -2.39
CA ARG A 72 -12.33 3.43 -1.74
C ARG A 72 -12.17 1.91 -1.56
N ILE A 73 -10.92 1.46 -1.46
CA ILE A 73 -10.54 0.08 -1.18
C ILE A 73 -10.67 -0.21 0.31
N LEU A 74 -10.26 0.76 1.13
CA LEU A 74 -10.44 0.77 2.59
C LEU A 74 -11.46 1.86 2.93
N ASN A 75 -12.55 1.49 3.61
CA ASN A 75 -13.54 2.44 4.15
C ASN A 75 -12.93 3.32 5.24
#